data_AF-A0AAE4V673-F1
#
_entry.id   AF-A0AAE4V673-F1
#
_cell.length_a   1.000
_cell.length_b   1.000
_cell.length_c   1.000
_cell.angle_alpha   90.00
_cell.angle_beta   90.00
_cell.angle_gamma   90.00
#
_symmetry.space_group_name_H-M   'P 1'
#
loop_
_entity.id
_entity.type
_entity.pdbx_description
1 polymer ?
#
loop_
_entity_poly.entity_id
_entity_poly.type
_entity_poly.pdbx_seq_one_letter_code
_entity_poly.pdbx_strand_id
1 'polypeptide(L)'
;LYVIGQDRRWSWWIAAAPAVLLVAVVTVMLAPRPSFDDTRAEFERVALELLADPEPLHSHLEIGRFDIRTAMSGDDGVVYFIEDGGLGLTVSSGWAYSPRGVPAGFDDSTATHLGGPWYKFISVWRT
;
A
#
# COMPACT_ATOMS: atom_id res chain seq x y z
N LEU A 1 43.76 -41.08 -15.67
CA LEU A 1 43.53 -40.11 -14.57
C LEU A 1 42.20 -39.43 -14.83
N TYR A 2 41.19 -39.73 -14.01
CA TYR A 2 39.80 -39.34 -14.23
C TYR A 2 39.54 -38.02 -13.48
N VAL A 3 39.28 -36.94 -14.22
CA VAL A 3 38.88 -35.64 -13.64
C VAL A 3 37.36 -35.69 -13.38
N ILE A 4 36.92 -36.44 -12.36
CA ILE A 4 35.57 -36.30 -11.79
C ILE A 4 35.74 -35.53 -10.49
N GLY A 5 35.49 -34.23 -10.50
CA GLY A 5 35.53 -33.46 -9.25
C GLY A 5 35.17 -32.00 -9.43
N GLN A 6 35.50 -31.40 -10.57
CA GLN A 6 35.28 -29.98 -10.81
C GLN A 6 33.86 -29.68 -11.34
N ASP A 7 33.30 -30.51 -12.22
CA ASP A 7 31.94 -30.31 -12.76
C ASP A 7 30.84 -30.47 -11.72
N ARG A 8 31.09 -31.28 -10.68
CA ARG A 8 30.05 -31.64 -9.70
C ARG A 8 29.69 -30.49 -8.76
N ARG A 9 30.66 -29.62 -8.44
CA ARG A 9 30.41 -28.40 -7.65
C ARG A 9 29.72 -27.33 -8.48
N TRP A 10 30.10 -27.16 -9.75
CA TRP A 10 29.47 -26.17 -10.64
C TRP A 10 28.04 -26.56 -11.02
N SER A 11 27.80 -27.85 -11.28
CA SER A 11 26.47 -28.39 -11.56
C SER A 11 25.51 -28.28 -10.36
N TRP A 12 26.02 -28.37 -9.12
CA TRP A 12 25.22 -28.12 -7.92
C TRP A 12 24.77 -26.67 -7.78
N TRP A 13 25.60 -25.69 -8.15
CA TRP A 13 25.19 -24.28 -8.17
C TRP A 13 24.12 -23.99 -9.22
N ILE A 14 24.15 -24.67 -10.37
CA ILE A 14 23.14 -24.54 -11.44
C ILE A 14 21.78 -25.11 -11.00
N ALA A 15 21.77 -26.18 -10.19
CA ALA A 15 20.53 -26.73 -9.63
C ALA A 15 20.04 -25.98 -8.38
N ALA A 16 20.96 -25.46 -7.56
CA ALA A 16 20.63 -24.75 -6.33
C ALA A 16 20.11 -23.33 -6.58
N ALA A 17 20.65 -22.61 -7.57
CA ALA A 17 20.22 -21.25 -7.91
C ALA A 17 18.71 -21.14 -8.20
N PRO A 18 18.09 -21.95 -9.07
CA PRO A 18 16.66 -21.90 -9.31
C PRO A 18 15.85 -22.32 -8.08
N ALA A 19 16.35 -23.24 -7.26
CA ALA A 19 15.69 -23.62 -6.01
C ALA A 19 15.69 -22.47 -4.99
N VAL A 20 16.80 -21.75 -4.83
CA VAL A 20 16.88 -20.57 -3.96
C VAL A 20 15.96 -19.45 -4.44
N LEU A 21 15.88 -19.22 -5.75
CA LEU A 21 14.93 -18.26 -6.34
C LEU A 21 13.48 -18.66 -6.06
N LEU A 22 13.12 -19.93 -6.26
CA LEU A 22 11.78 -20.42 -5.95
C LEU A 22 11.43 -20.26 -4.47
N VAL A 23 12.36 -20.59 -3.57
CA VAL A 23 12.16 -20.39 -2.13
C VAL A 23 11.99 -18.91 -1.82
N ALA A 24 12.80 -18.01 -2.40
CA ALA A 24 12.67 -16.58 -2.21
C ALA A 24 11.31 -16.06 -2.68
N VAL A 25 10.86 -16.45 -3.88
CA VAL A 25 9.54 -16.08 -4.41
C VAL A 25 8.42 -16.59 -3.51
N VAL A 26 8.46 -17.86 -3.11
CA VAL A 26 7.47 -18.45 -2.20
C VAL A 26 7.45 -17.71 -0.85
N THR A 27 8.62 -17.34 -0.33
CA THR A 27 8.73 -16.60 0.93
C THR A 27 8.12 -15.21 0.80
N VAL A 28 8.36 -14.51 -0.31
CA VAL A 28 7.73 -13.21 -0.61
C VAL A 28 6.21 -13.35 -0.76
N MET A 29 5.73 -14.42 -1.42
CA MET A 29 4.29 -14.68 -1.57
C MET A 29 3.60 -15.05 -0.25
N LEU A 30 4.29 -15.71 0.67
CA LEU A 30 3.76 -16.06 2.00
C LEU A 30 3.93 -14.95 3.03
N ALA A 31 4.75 -13.94 2.76
CA ALA A 31 4.89 -12.81 3.66
C ALA A 31 3.51 -12.16 3.88
N PRO A 32 3.13 -11.86 5.13
CA PRO A 32 1.89 -11.14 5.40
C PRO A 32 1.85 -9.89 4.53
N ARG A 33 0.72 -9.69 3.84
CA ARG A 33 0.51 -8.44 3.11
C ARG A 33 0.67 -7.30 4.12
N PRO A 34 1.44 -6.26 3.81
CA PRO A 34 1.57 -5.10 4.70
C PRO A 34 0.16 -4.65 5.06
N SER A 35 -0.13 -4.61 6.35
CA SER A 35 -1.42 -4.16 6.83
C SER A 35 -1.37 -2.65 7.01
N PHE A 36 -2.52 -1.99 6.89
CA PHE A 36 -2.61 -0.56 7.17
C PHE A 36 -2.09 -0.22 8.57
N ASP A 37 -2.29 -1.11 9.54
CA ASP A 37 -1.83 -0.89 10.92
C ASP A 37 -0.30 -0.80 11.04
N ASP A 38 0.45 -1.50 10.19
CA ASP A 38 1.92 -1.44 10.18
C ASP A 38 2.44 -0.08 9.70
N THR A 39 1.74 0.56 8.76
CA THR A 39 2.12 1.84 8.15
C THR A 39 1.33 3.03 8.69
N ARG A 40 0.39 2.79 9.61
CA ARG A 40 -0.53 3.79 10.18
C ARG A 40 0.18 5.04 10.71
N ALA A 41 1.34 4.87 11.35
CA ALA A 41 2.11 5.99 11.89
C ALA A 41 2.71 6.90 10.81
N GLU A 42 3.07 6.35 9.65
CA GLU A 42 3.56 7.13 8.51
C GLU A 42 2.41 7.87 7.83
N PHE A 43 1.28 7.18 7.63
CA PHE A 43 0.05 7.79 7.16
C PHE A 43 -0.40 8.96 8.05
N GLU A 44 -0.30 8.80 9.38
CA GLU A 44 -0.66 9.85 10.33
C GLU A 44 0.30 11.04 10.26
N ARG A 45 1.60 10.79 10.09
CA ARG A 45 2.57 11.87 9.89
C ARG A 45 2.24 12.71 8.65
N VAL A 46 1.98 12.06 7.51
CA VAL A 46 1.64 12.75 6.26
C VAL A 46 0.28 13.46 6.38
N ALA A 47 -0.69 12.85 7.06
CA ALA A 47 -1.98 13.48 7.30
C ALA A 47 -1.85 14.76 8.13
N LEU A 48 -1.05 14.73 9.20
CA LEU A 48 -0.80 15.89 10.04
C LEU A 48 -0.02 16.98 9.29
N GLU A 49 0.91 16.60 8.42
CA GLU A 49 1.65 17.53 7.56
C GLU A 49 0.71 18.23 6.58
N LEU A 50 -0.16 17.49 5.88
CA LEU A 50 -1.18 18.05 4.99
C LEU A 50 -2.23 18.92 5.70
N LEU A 51 -2.55 18.61 6.96
CA LEU A 51 -3.43 19.46 7.77
C LEU A 51 -2.76 20.75 8.23
N ALA A 52 -1.43 20.72 8.44
CA ALA A 52 -0.65 21.88 8.86
C ALA A 52 -0.31 22.81 7.70
N ASP A 53 -0.03 22.23 6.53
CA ASP A 53 0.28 22.94 5.29
C ASP A 53 -0.51 22.34 4.12
N PRO A 54 -1.69 22.91 3.78
CA PRO A 54 -2.60 22.35 2.77
C PRO A 54 -2.17 22.60 1.31
N GLU A 55 -0.88 22.90 1.07
CA GLU A 55 -0.33 23.01 -0.29
C GLU A 55 -0.52 21.72 -1.12
N PRO A 56 -0.53 21.81 -2.47
CA PRO A 56 -1.45 21.05 -3.30
C PRO A 56 -1.09 19.57 -3.45
N LEU A 57 -2.15 18.75 -3.49
CA LEU A 57 -2.25 17.45 -4.15
C LEU A 57 -0.90 16.74 -4.34
N HIS A 58 -0.40 16.08 -3.30
CA HIS A 58 0.79 15.25 -3.45
C HIS A 58 0.44 14.06 -4.34
N SER A 59 0.84 14.16 -5.59
CA SER A 59 0.67 13.10 -6.57
C SER A 59 1.85 12.14 -6.47
N HIS A 60 1.54 10.84 -6.51
CA HIS A 60 2.51 9.75 -6.51
C HIS A 60 3.42 9.70 -5.28
N LEU A 61 2.80 9.46 -4.12
CA LEU A 61 3.47 9.28 -2.84
C LEU A 61 3.57 7.78 -2.50
N GLU A 62 4.75 7.33 -2.09
CA GLU A 62 4.92 5.97 -1.57
C GLU A 62 4.88 6.02 -0.04
N ILE A 63 3.89 5.37 0.59
CA ILE A 63 3.79 5.25 2.04
C ILE A 63 3.95 3.78 2.43
N GLY A 64 5.11 3.44 3.01
CA GLY A 64 5.50 2.07 3.31
C GLY A 64 5.59 1.19 2.05
N ARG A 65 4.60 0.33 1.82
CA ARG A 65 4.47 -0.52 0.61
C ARG A 65 3.21 -0.20 -0.20
N PHE A 66 2.57 0.92 0.09
CA PHE A 66 1.38 1.39 -0.62
C PHE A 66 1.77 2.52 -1.58
N ASP A 67 1.42 2.35 -2.85
CA ASP A 67 1.51 3.41 -3.85
C ASP A 67 0.26 4.28 -3.76
N ILE A 68 0.43 5.52 -3.29
CA ILE A 68 -0.64 6.51 -3.18
C ILE A 68 -0.58 7.42 -4.39
N ARG A 69 -1.56 7.27 -5.28
CA ARG A 69 -1.69 8.14 -6.45
C ARG A 69 -1.85 9.60 -6.07
N THR A 70 -2.59 9.86 -5.00
CA THR A 70 -2.98 11.23 -4.63
C THR A 70 -3.25 11.31 -3.13
N ALA A 71 -2.64 12.28 -2.46
CA ALA A 71 -2.99 12.69 -1.10
C ALA A 71 -3.43 14.17 -1.08
N MET A 72 -4.55 14.46 -0.44
CA MET A 72 -5.11 15.82 -0.36
C MET A 72 -5.88 16.05 0.93
N SER A 73 -5.80 17.27 1.47
CA SER A 73 -6.70 17.76 2.52
C SER A 73 -7.98 18.34 1.90
N GLY A 74 -9.14 17.92 2.39
CA GLY A 74 -10.43 18.55 2.09
C GLY A 74 -10.70 19.75 2.99
N ASP A 75 -11.61 20.62 2.54
CA ASP A 75 -12.08 21.80 3.29
C ASP A 75 -12.79 21.44 4.61
N ASP A 76 -13.19 20.18 4.75
CA ASP A 76 -13.75 19.57 5.97
C ASP A 76 -12.69 19.26 7.04
N GLY A 77 -11.40 19.40 6.70
CA GLY A 77 -10.28 19.02 7.54
C GLY A 77 -10.08 17.49 7.60
N VAL A 78 -10.51 16.79 6.55
CA VAL A 78 -10.26 15.37 6.35
C VAL A 78 -9.14 15.22 5.33
N VAL A 79 -8.19 14.32 5.58
CA VAL A 79 -7.14 14.00 4.60
C VAL A 79 -7.49 12.70 3.90
N TYR A 80 -7.53 12.76 2.56
CA TYR A 80 -7.86 11.64 1.69
C TYR A 80 -6.59 11.12 1.02
N PHE A 81 -6.34 9.82 1.15
CA PHE A 81 -5.28 9.08 0.48
C PHE A 81 -5.92 8.12 -0.52
N ILE A 82 -5.62 8.31 -1.81
CA ILE A 82 -6.15 7.49 -2.90
C ILE A 82 -5.02 6.61 -3.42
N GLU A 83 -5.20 5.29 -3.31
CA GLU A 83 -4.24 4.28 -3.76
C GLU A 83 -4.21 4.20 -5.30
N ASP A 84 -3.02 3.98 -5.86
CA ASP A 84 -2.85 3.61 -7.26
C ASP A 84 -3.05 2.09 -7.40
N GLY A 85 -3.97 1.66 -8.28
CA GLY A 85 -4.21 0.22 -8.50
C GLY A 85 -5.21 -0.46 -7.54
N GLY A 86 -6.30 0.22 -7.16
CA GLY A 86 -7.45 -0.40 -6.47
C GLY A 86 -8.07 -1.60 -7.21
N LEU A 87 -9.23 -2.10 -6.75
CA LEU A 87 -9.91 -3.33 -7.25
C LEU A 87 -10.27 -3.34 -8.76
N GLY A 88 -9.90 -2.34 -9.54
CA GLY A 88 -9.98 -2.28 -10.99
C GLY A 88 -9.80 -0.84 -11.51
N LEU A 89 -9.86 -0.65 -12.84
CA LEU A 89 -9.79 0.68 -13.47
C LEU A 89 -10.91 1.64 -13.04
N THR A 90 -12.01 1.11 -12.52
CA THR A 90 -13.21 1.86 -12.12
C THR A 90 -13.43 1.86 -10.60
N VAL A 91 -12.59 1.18 -9.82
CA VAL A 91 -12.75 1.05 -8.37
C VAL A 91 -11.44 1.45 -7.69
N SER A 92 -11.45 2.57 -7.00
CA SER A 92 -10.32 3.06 -6.21
C SER A 92 -10.57 2.81 -4.73
N SER A 93 -9.62 2.15 -4.05
CA SER A 93 -9.55 2.08 -2.60
C SER A 93 -8.72 3.22 -2.05
N GLY A 94 -9.00 3.61 -0.81
CA GLY A 94 -8.23 4.63 -0.14
C GLY A 94 -8.48 4.66 1.37
N TRP A 95 -7.79 5.60 2.01
CA TRP A 95 -7.90 5.86 3.44
C TRP A 95 -8.25 7.33 3.66
N ALA A 96 -9.08 7.59 4.65
CA ALA A 96 -9.42 8.93 5.10
C ALA A 96 -9.03 9.09 6.57
N TYR A 97 -8.27 10.15 6.85
CA TYR A 97 -7.97 10.62 8.20
C TYR A 97 -8.96 11.72 8.58
N SER A 98 -9.85 11.41 9.51
CA SER A 98 -10.82 12.37 10.04
C SER A 98 -10.82 12.36 11.56
N PRO A 99 -10.19 13.36 12.20
CA PRO A 99 -10.20 13.50 13.65
C PRO A 99 -11.55 13.98 14.19
N ARG A 100 -12.42 14.52 13.33
CA ARG A 100 -13.72 15.10 13.73
C ARG A 100 -14.91 14.14 13.62
N GLY A 101 -14.68 12.89 13.20
CA GLY A 101 -15.71 11.85 13.09
C GLY A 101 -15.88 11.33 11.67
N VAL A 102 -17.03 10.73 11.37
CA VAL A 102 -17.28 10.15 10.03
C VAL A 102 -17.19 11.25 8.97
N PRO A 103 -16.36 11.09 7.92
CA PRO A 103 -16.26 12.09 6.86
C PRO A 103 -17.58 12.20 6.08
N ALA A 104 -17.97 13.41 5.72
CA ALA A 104 -19.14 13.64 4.88
C ALA A 104 -18.83 13.29 3.41
N GLY A 105 -19.80 12.72 2.68
CA GLY A 105 -19.63 12.40 1.25
C GLY A 105 -19.37 10.92 0.92
N PHE A 106 -19.43 10.03 1.91
CA PHE A 106 -19.39 8.58 1.69
C PHE A 106 -20.76 7.96 1.33
N ASP A 107 -21.77 8.76 0.98
CA ASP A 107 -23.14 8.27 0.77
C ASP A 107 -23.25 7.18 -0.33
N ASP A 108 -22.32 7.16 -1.29
CA ASP A 108 -22.19 6.12 -2.33
C ASP A 108 -21.01 5.14 -2.12
N SER A 109 -20.25 5.26 -1.02
CA SER A 109 -19.00 4.51 -0.79
C SER A 109 -18.95 3.87 0.59
N THR A 110 -18.62 2.57 0.65
CA THR A 110 -18.58 1.83 1.93
C THR A 110 -17.38 2.29 2.77
N ALA A 111 -17.59 3.25 3.67
CA ALA A 111 -16.61 3.66 4.66
C ALA A 111 -16.55 2.63 5.80
N THR A 112 -15.46 1.86 5.86
CA THR A 112 -15.19 0.93 6.96
C THR A 112 -14.28 1.61 7.98
N HIS A 113 -14.74 1.74 9.23
CA HIS A 113 -13.91 2.29 10.31
C HIS A 113 -12.75 1.35 10.63
N LEU A 114 -11.52 1.89 10.67
CA LEU A 114 -10.30 1.14 10.96
C LEU A 114 -9.80 1.37 12.41
N GLY A 115 -10.58 2.07 13.23
CA GLY A 115 -10.21 2.45 14.59
C GLY A 115 -9.54 3.82 14.69
N GLY A 116 -9.86 4.58 15.74
CA GLY A 116 -9.38 5.96 15.92
C GLY A 116 -9.94 6.90 14.83
N PRO A 117 -9.17 7.88 14.34
CA PRO A 117 -9.61 8.83 13.32
C PRO A 117 -9.56 8.26 11.88
N TRP A 118 -9.40 6.94 11.70
CA TRP A 118 -9.13 6.34 10.40
C TRP A 118 -10.32 5.58 9.82
N TYR A 119 -10.55 5.80 8.53
CA TYR A 119 -11.58 5.16 7.73
C TYR A 119 -10.98 4.63 6.44
N LYS A 120 -11.35 3.41 6.05
CA LYS A 120 -11.10 2.88 4.70
C LYS A 120 -12.31 3.18 3.83
N PHE A 121 -12.09 3.63 2.61
CA PHE A 121 -13.17 3.79 1.66
C PHE A 121 -12.89 3.05 0.36
N ILE A 122 -13.97 2.71 -0.34
CA ILE A 122 -13.95 2.14 -1.68
C ILE A 122 -14.88 3.02 -2.51
N SER A 123 -14.31 3.74 -3.48
CA SER A 123 -15.07 4.58 -4.40
C SER A 123 -15.16 3.90 -5.75
N VAL A 124 -16.38 3.86 -6.31
CA VAL A 124 -16.64 3.34 -7.66
C VAL A 124 -16.93 4.52 -8.58
N TRP A 125 -16.07 4.71 -9.59
CA TRP A 125 -16.30 5.72 -10.63
C TRP A 125 -17.26 5.14 -11.67
N ARG A 126 -18.48 5.67 -11.74
CA ARG A 126 -19.37 5.46 -12.90
C ARG A 126 -19.13 6.59 -13.88
N THR A 127 -18.46 6.31 -14.99
CA THR A 127 -18.49 7.14 -16.21
C THR A 127 -19.89 7.18 -16.81
#